data_AF-C2FVK6-F1
#
_entry.id   AF-C2FVK6-F1
#
_cell.length_a   1.000
_cell.length_b   1.000
_cell.length_c   1.000
_cell.angle_alpha   90.00
_cell.angle_beta   90.00
_cell.angle_gamma   90.00
#
_symmetry.space_group_name_H-M   'P 1'
#
loop_
_entity.id
_entity.type
_entity.pdbx_description
1 polymer ?
#
loop_
_entity_poly.entity_id
_entity_poly.type
_entity_poly.pdbx_seq_one_letter_code
_entity_poly.pdbx_strand_id
1 'polypeptide(L)'
;MVFNVLGILLLFFRSFYKVLEKLMLVLIIIMLFSFLTTAILVQPNLIDMSKGIIPGIPDGSMVLIIAFIASCFSLVGAFYQSYLVQERKKMGASNQQNGTEMLGSRVGIIILGIMSTGVLVCAANILHPQGIKVNSATEMGKALEPLFGDYASQLFYIGLFGASFSSLIGNAVLGGSLLGDTFGYGNNLNNKMVKLFISIVMIFGSIIALAFGKLPLELIVFAQSITTLLVPFIGFTLYLIGNDKTLMKERVNSTSTKIWGALGLILIIGLAVSNLITLIK
;
A
#
# COMPACT_ATOMS: atom_id res chain seq x y z
N MET A 1 -18.68 11.25 -0.50
CA MET A 1 -19.89 10.56 -1.01
C MET A 1 -19.87 10.32 -2.52
N VAL A 2 -19.81 11.36 -3.37
CA VAL A 2 -19.84 11.21 -4.85
C VAL A 2 -18.81 10.19 -5.36
N PHE A 3 -17.58 10.23 -4.86
CA PHE A 3 -16.52 9.28 -5.23
C PHE A 3 -16.81 7.83 -4.87
N ASN A 4 -17.43 7.61 -3.72
CA ASN A 4 -17.77 6.27 -3.26
C ASN A 4 -18.92 5.69 -4.10
N VAL A 5 -19.92 6.51 -4.40
CA VAL A 5 -21.02 6.17 -5.31
C VAL A 5 -20.50 5.83 -6.71
N LEU A 6 -19.60 6.64 -7.27
CA LEU A 6 -18.94 6.34 -8.54
C LEU A 6 -18.17 5.02 -8.47
N GLY A 7 -17.35 4.82 -7.44
CA GLY A 7 -16.60 3.57 -7.24
C GLY A 7 -17.52 2.34 -7.15
N ILE A 8 -18.63 2.42 -6.41
CA ILE A 8 -19.62 1.34 -6.30
C ILE A 8 -20.28 1.09 -7.66
N LEU A 9 -20.75 2.13 -8.35
CA LEU A 9 -21.38 2.01 -9.67
C LEU A 9 -20.44 1.34 -10.68
N LEU A 10 -19.15 1.63 -10.60
CA LEU A 10 -18.14 1.08 -11.48
C LEU A 10 -17.89 -0.42 -11.28
N LEU A 11 -18.18 -0.97 -10.10
CA LEU A 11 -18.21 -2.42 -9.88
C LEU A 11 -19.30 -3.12 -10.72
N PHE A 12 -20.32 -2.38 -11.16
CA PHE A 12 -21.38 -2.88 -12.04
C PHE A 12 -21.09 -2.64 -13.53
N PHE A 13 -20.25 -1.66 -13.88
CA PHE A 13 -19.86 -1.33 -15.26
C PHE A 13 -18.42 -1.76 -15.59
N ARG A 14 -18.24 -3.05 -15.89
CA ARG A 14 -16.93 -3.68 -16.12
C ARG A 14 -16.10 -3.06 -17.26
N SER A 15 -16.74 -2.49 -18.28
CA SER A 15 -16.05 -1.84 -19.42
C SER A 15 -15.44 -0.49 -19.04
N PHE A 16 -16.20 0.34 -18.31
CA PHE A 16 -15.71 1.65 -17.85
C PHE A 16 -14.61 1.49 -16.79
N TYR A 17 -14.72 0.49 -15.92
CA TYR A 17 -13.68 0.18 -14.94
C TYR A 17 -12.30 0.00 -15.57
N LYS A 18 -12.20 -0.75 -16.68
CA LYS A 18 -10.93 -0.96 -17.39
C LYS A 18 -10.32 0.33 -17.94
N VAL A 19 -11.16 1.26 -18.40
CA VAL A 19 -10.71 2.56 -18.91
C VAL A 19 -10.20 3.42 -17.76
N LEU A 20 -10.96 3.47 -16.67
CA LEU A 20 -10.61 4.23 -15.50
C LEU A 20 -9.35 3.70 -14.82
N GLU A 21 -9.21 2.39 -14.66
CA GLU A 21 -8.00 1.75 -14.13
C GLU A 21 -6.76 2.14 -14.92
N LYS A 22 -6.82 2.10 -16.27
CA LYS A 22 -5.71 2.54 -17.12
C LYS A 22 -5.39 4.02 -16.91
N LEU A 23 -6.40 4.88 -16.83
CA LEU A 23 -6.21 6.31 -16.58
C LEU A 23 -5.55 6.55 -15.22
N MET A 24 -6.03 5.90 -14.16
CA MET A 24 -5.44 5.99 -12.81
C MET A 24 -4.00 5.49 -12.79
N LEU A 25 -3.70 4.37 -13.47
CA LEU A 25 -2.34 3.86 -13.61
C LEU A 25 -1.42 4.88 -14.30
N VAL A 26 -1.89 5.52 -15.37
CA VAL A 26 -1.13 6.59 -16.04
C VAL A 26 -0.85 7.76 -15.09
N LEU A 27 -1.86 8.22 -14.34
CA LEU A 27 -1.67 9.29 -13.34
C LEU A 27 -0.67 8.91 -12.25
N ILE A 28 -0.75 7.68 -11.75
CA ILE A 28 0.19 7.16 -10.75
C ILE A 28 1.60 7.14 -11.32
N ILE A 29 1.78 6.67 -12.56
CA ILE A 29 3.08 6.63 -13.25
C ILE A 29 3.65 8.05 -13.45
N ILE A 30 2.81 9.02 -13.84
CA ILE A 30 3.24 10.41 -13.99
C ILE A 30 3.71 10.97 -12.65
N MET A 31 2.95 10.76 -11.57
CA MET A 31 3.32 11.17 -10.21
C MET A 31 4.62 10.50 -9.75
N LEU A 32 4.79 9.24 -10.11
CA LEU A 32 5.99 8.42 -9.90
C LEU A 32 7.23 9.11 -10.46
N PHE A 33 7.23 9.39 -11.76
CA PHE A 33 8.34 10.04 -12.44
C PHE A 33 8.54 11.47 -11.96
N SER A 34 7.46 12.17 -11.61
CA SER A 34 7.52 13.51 -11.04
C SER A 34 8.38 13.57 -9.78
N PHE A 35 8.15 12.66 -8.82
CA PHE A 35 8.96 12.59 -7.59
C PHE A 35 10.41 12.19 -7.86
N LEU A 36 10.64 11.19 -8.72
CA LEU A 36 12.00 10.75 -9.03
C LEU A 36 12.82 11.83 -9.73
N THR A 37 12.23 12.50 -10.72
CA THR A 37 12.88 13.61 -11.41
C THR A 37 13.14 14.77 -10.46
N THR A 38 12.16 15.12 -9.61
CA THR A 38 12.35 16.19 -8.61
C THR A 38 13.46 15.85 -7.63
N ALA A 39 13.53 14.60 -7.15
CA ALA A 39 14.59 14.15 -6.24
C ALA A 39 15.99 14.28 -6.85
N ILE A 40 16.13 14.07 -8.17
CA ILE A 40 17.39 14.28 -8.88
C ILE A 40 17.70 15.78 -9.04
N LEU A 41 16.70 16.59 -9.39
CA LEU A 41 16.85 18.03 -9.61
C LEU A 41 17.29 18.80 -8.36
N VAL A 42 16.84 18.35 -7.18
CA VAL A 42 17.19 18.98 -5.90
C VAL A 42 18.65 18.75 -5.51
N GLN A 43 19.38 17.86 -6.20
CA GLN A 43 20.80 17.56 -5.96
C GLN A 43 21.11 17.32 -4.48
N PRO A 44 20.50 16.29 -3.87
CA PRO A 44 20.65 16.05 -2.44
C PRO A 44 22.11 15.79 -2.07
N ASN A 45 22.53 16.29 -0.90
CA ASN A 45 23.87 16.04 -0.39
C ASN A 45 24.05 14.54 -0.13
N LEU A 46 24.89 13.88 -0.96
CA LEU A 46 25.12 12.44 -0.87
C LEU A 46 25.78 12.01 0.44
N ILE A 47 26.58 12.88 1.07
CA ILE A 47 27.22 12.61 2.35
C ILE A 47 26.14 12.53 3.43
N ASP A 48 25.21 13.48 3.46
CA ASP A 48 24.13 13.47 4.45
C ASP A 48 23.12 12.34 4.18
N MET A 49 22.85 12.02 2.91
CA MET A 49 22.05 10.83 2.57
C MET A 49 22.71 9.54 3.08
N SER A 50 24.04 9.43 3.00
CA SER A 50 24.74 8.22 3.46
C SER A 50 24.60 7.99 4.97
N LYS A 51 24.43 9.05 5.76
CA LYS A 51 24.15 8.94 7.21
C LYS A 51 22.80 8.27 7.48
N GLY A 52 21.83 8.43 6.59
CA GLY A 52 20.53 7.77 6.68
C GLY A 52 20.57 6.24 6.49
N ILE A 53 21.69 5.69 6.01
CA ILE A 53 21.90 4.24 5.92
C ILE A 53 22.15 3.64 7.33
N ILE A 54 22.64 4.46 8.26
CA ILE A 54 22.85 4.04 9.64
C ILE A 54 21.48 4.01 10.34
N PRO A 55 21.01 2.84 10.81
CA PRO A 55 19.72 2.73 11.46
C PRO A 55 19.71 3.54 12.75
N GLY A 56 18.78 4.48 12.84
CA GLY A 56 18.53 5.30 14.03
C GLY A 56 17.05 5.63 14.13
N ILE A 57 16.56 5.79 15.37
CA ILE A 57 15.18 6.19 15.65
C ILE A 57 15.24 7.60 16.25
N PRO A 58 14.94 8.65 15.46
CA PRO A 58 14.83 10.00 15.99
C PRO A 58 13.73 10.12 17.04
N ASP A 59 13.93 10.99 18.02
CA ASP A 59 12.93 11.24 19.07
C ASP A 59 11.59 11.68 18.48
N GLY A 60 10.49 11.10 18.96
CA GLY A 60 9.13 11.39 18.50
C GLY A 60 8.77 10.84 17.11
N SER A 61 9.67 10.14 16.41
CA SER A 61 9.41 9.60 15.06
C SER A 61 8.85 8.18 15.02
N MET A 62 8.81 7.49 16.17
CA MET A 62 8.51 6.05 16.24
C MET A 62 7.17 5.68 15.60
N VAL A 63 6.12 6.46 15.86
CA VAL A 63 4.78 6.23 15.30
C VAL A 63 4.78 6.37 13.77
N LEU A 64 5.51 7.35 13.23
CA LEU A 64 5.63 7.56 11.79
C LEU A 64 6.44 6.43 11.13
N ILE A 65 7.51 5.98 11.78
CA ILE A 65 8.32 4.84 11.31
C ILE A 65 7.47 3.57 11.28
N ILE A 66 6.71 3.29 12.35
CA ILE A 66 5.81 2.13 12.41
C ILE A 66 4.77 2.22 11.30
N ALA A 67 4.07 3.36 11.17
CA ALA A 67 3.04 3.55 10.16
C ALA A 67 3.59 3.41 8.73
N PHE A 68 4.79 3.96 8.48
CA PHE A 68 5.47 3.86 7.19
C PHE A 68 5.83 2.40 6.87
N ILE A 69 6.49 1.69 7.78
CA ILE A 69 6.87 0.28 7.57
C ILE A 69 5.62 -0.60 7.39
N ALA A 70 4.59 -0.42 8.22
CA ALA A 70 3.34 -1.18 8.13
C ALA A 70 2.66 -0.99 6.76
N SER A 71 2.69 0.23 6.22
CA SER A 71 2.15 0.53 4.90
C SER A 71 2.92 -0.15 3.76
N CYS A 72 4.23 -0.34 3.91
CA CYS A 72 5.07 -1.02 2.93
C CYS A 72 4.95 -2.55 2.98
N PHE A 73 4.74 -3.12 4.17
CA PHE A 73 4.61 -4.57 4.39
C PHE A 73 3.14 -5.03 4.29
N SER A 74 2.54 -4.90 3.10
CA SER A 74 1.16 -5.35 2.86
C SER A 74 1.04 -6.88 2.78
N LEU A 75 1.09 -7.54 3.94
CA LEU A 75 0.88 -8.98 4.10
C LEU A 75 -0.55 -9.40 3.78
N VAL A 76 -1.52 -8.49 3.99
CA VAL A 76 -2.90 -8.68 3.54
C VAL A 76 -2.95 -8.79 2.02
N GLY A 77 -2.22 -7.91 1.31
CA GLY A 77 -2.07 -7.99 -0.14
C GLY A 77 -1.35 -9.27 -0.59
N ALA A 78 -0.29 -9.66 0.12
CA ALA A 78 0.42 -10.91 -0.15
C ALA A 78 -0.47 -12.15 0.02
N PHE A 79 -1.31 -12.17 1.06
CA PHE A 79 -2.32 -13.22 1.25
C PHE A 79 -3.32 -13.24 0.09
N TYR A 80 -3.84 -12.07 -0.30
CA TYR A 80 -4.81 -11.96 -1.39
C TYR A 80 -4.23 -12.32 -2.77
N GLN A 81 -2.92 -12.25 -2.98
CA GLN A 81 -2.30 -12.76 -4.21
C GLN A 81 -2.63 -14.23 -4.46
N SER A 82 -2.80 -15.05 -3.42
CA SER A 82 -3.22 -16.44 -3.57
C SER A 82 -4.60 -16.58 -4.26
N TYR A 83 -5.52 -15.65 -4.01
CA TYR A 83 -6.83 -15.59 -4.65
C TYR A 83 -6.69 -15.16 -6.11
N LEU A 84 -5.88 -14.13 -6.38
CA LEU A 84 -5.66 -13.62 -7.73
C LEU A 84 -5.00 -14.64 -8.67
N VAL A 85 -4.07 -15.45 -8.14
CA VAL A 85 -3.44 -16.54 -8.90
C VAL A 85 -4.47 -17.66 -9.20
N GLN A 86 -5.32 -18.01 -8.23
CA GLN A 86 -6.37 -19.00 -8.44
C GLN A 86 -7.40 -18.54 -9.48
N GLU A 87 -7.84 -17.28 -9.43
CA GLU A 87 -8.77 -16.72 -10.41
C GLU A 87 -8.16 -16.69 -11.82
N ARG A 88 -6.88 -16.34 -11.96
CA ARG A 88 -6.17 -16.43 -13.25
C ARG A 88 -6.12 -17.84 -13.82
N LYS A 89 -5.85 -18.84 -12.96
CA LYS A 89 -5.90 -20.26 -13.37
C LYS A 89 -7.28 -20.68 -13.86
N LYS A 90 -8.35 -20.26 -13.18
CA LYS A 90 -9.74 -20.53 -13.61
C LYS A 90 -10.06 -19.91 -14.98
N MET A 91 -9.44 -18.77 -15.32
CA MET A 91 -9.61 -18.10 -16.61
C MET A 91 -8.77 -18.72 -17.76
N GLY A 92 -8.11 -19.87 -17.52
CA GLY A 92 -7.37 -20.59 -18.58
C GLY A 92 -5.96 -20.05 -18.85
N ALA A 93 -5.40 -19.19 -17.98
CA ALA A 93 -3.99 -18.84 -18.06
C ALA A 93 -3.13 -20.09 -17.78
N SER A 94 -2.25 -20.46 -18.71
CA SER A 94 -1.49 -21.71 -18.63
C SER A 94 -0.55 -21.77 -17.41
N ASN A 95 -0.32 -22.99 -16.90
CA ASN A 95 0.52 -23.29 -15.72
C ASN A 95 2.02 -22.91 -15.87
N GLN A 96 2.43 -22.28 -16.97
CA GLN A 96 3.83 -22.09 -17.37
C GLN A 96 4.45 -20.75 -16.91
N GLN A 97 3.74 -19.92 -16.13
CA GLN A 97 4.16 -18.55 -15.77
C GLN A 97 4.64 -18.33 -14.32
N ASN A 98 5.03 -19.38 -13.58
CA ASN A 98 5.46 -19.23 -12.19
C ASN A 98 6.66 -18.25 -12.03
N GLY A 99 7.55 -18.16 -13.04
CA GLY A 99 8.70 -17.26 -13.01
C GLY A 99 8.35 -15.79 -13.25
N THR A 100 7.41 -15.52 -14.15
CA THR A 100 7.00 -14.16 -14.54
C THR A 100 6.25 -13.45 -13.40
N GLU A 101 5.44 -14.18 -12.64
CA GLU A 101 4.70 -13.62 -11.49
C GLU A 101 5.63 -13.24 -10.34
N MET A 102 6.58 -14.11 -10.00
CA MET A 102 7.60 -13.82 -8.98
C MET A 102 8.50 -12.65 -9.40
N LEU A 103 8.90 -12.59 -10.68
CA LEU A 103 9.67 -11.47 -11.21
C LEU A 103 8.88 -10.16 -11.11
N GLY A 104 7.60 -10.18 -11.50
CA GLY A 104 6.71 -9.02 -11.40
C GLY A 104 6.58 -8.52 -9.96
N SER A 105 6.42 -9.41 -8.98
CA SER A 105 6.37 -9.03 -7.57
C SER A 105 7.69 -8.42 -7.08
N ARG A 106 8.84 -8.98 -7.47
CA ARG A 106 10.17 -8.46 -7.09
C ARG A 106 10.39 -7.06 -7.67
N VAL A 107 10.12 -6.89 -8.96
CA VAL A 107 10.22 -5.60 -9.64
C VAL A 107 9.29 -4.58 -8.98
N GLY A 108 8.06 -4.96 -8.66
CA GLY A 108 7.11 -4.09 -7.97
C GLY A 108 7.62 -3.58 -6.62
N ILE A 109 8.19 -4.47 -5.79
CA ILE A 109 8.75 -4.08 -4.48
C ILE A 109 9.97 -3.17 -4.64
N ILE A 110 10.85 -3.43 -5.61
CA ILE A 110 12.01 -2.57 -5.89
C ILE A 110 11.55 -1.18 -6.32
N ILE A 111 10.57 -1.09 -7.23
CA ILE A 111 10.00 0.18 -7.65
C ILE A 111 9.41 0.94 -6.45
N LEU A 112 8.66 0.25 -5.57
CA LEU A 112 8.11 0.84 -4.36
C LEU A 112 9.19 1.42 -3.43
N GLY A 113 10.32 0.73 -3.27
CA GLY A 113 11.46 1.21 -2.48
C GLY A 113 12.12 2.45 -3.09
N ILE A 114 12.34 2.44 -4.40
CA ILE A 114 12.89 3.58 -5.15
C ILE A 114 11.97 4.79 -5.04
N MET A 115 10.66 4.57 -5.22
CA MET A 115 9.63 5.59 -5.06
C MET A 115 9.66 6.23 -3.68
N SER A 116 9.60 5.41 -2.64
CA SER A 116 9.49 5.88 -1.27
C SER A 116 10.73 6.70 -0.89
N THR A 117 11.90 6.25 -1.35
CA THR A 117 13.15 7.01 -1.21
C THR A 117 13.07 8.36 -1.93
N GLY A 118 12.57 8.40 -3.17
CA GLY A 118 12.41 9.64 -3.93
C GLY A 118 11.50 10.65 -3.21
N VAL A 119 10.35 10.21 -2.72
CA VAL A 119 9.42 11.05 -1.96
C VAL A 119 10.07 11.56 -0.67
N LEU A 120 10.77 10.69 0.08
CA LEU A 120 11.49 11.08 1.29
C LEU A 120 12.59 12.12 1.00
N VAL A 121 13.35 11.94 -0.06
CA VAL A 121 14.40 12.88 -0.49
C VAL A 121 13.81 14.25 -0.83
N CYS A 122 12.72 14.29 -1.62
CA CYS A 122 12.02 15.53 -1.92
C CYS A 122 11.52 16.22 -0.64
N ALA A 123 10.86 15.48 0.26
CA ALA A 123 10.37 16.05 1.51
C ALA A 123 11.51 16.58 2.40
N ALA A 124 12.61 15.83 2.53
CA ALA A 124 13.74 16.19 3.37
C ALA A 124 14.54 17.39 2.86
N ASN A 125 14.60 17.62 1.54
CA ASN A 125 15.37 18.73 0.96
C ASN A 125 14.52 19.95 0.59
N ILE A 126 13.20 19.80 0.42
CA ILE A 126 12.32 20.91 0.04
C ILE A 126 11.46 21.36 1.22
N LEU A 127 10.74 20.43 1.87
CA LEU A 127 9.75 20.78 2.89
C LEU A 127 10.40 20.99 4.26
N HIS A 128 11.32 20.11 4.65
CA HIS A 128 11.96 20.15 5.97
C HIS A 128 12.78 21.42 6.23
N PRO A 129 13.63 21.91 5.30
CA PRO A 129 14.40 23.15 5.52
C PRO A 129 13.52 24.40 5.63
N GLN A 130 12.33 24.37 5.01
CA GLN A 130 11.35 25.45 5.10
C GLN A 130 10.48 25.37 6.36
N GLY A 131 10.66 24.34 7.20
CA GLY A 131 9.83 24.12 8.38
C GLY A 131 8.36 23.79 8.07
N ILE A 132 8.06 23.37 6.83
CA ILE A 132 6.69 23.06 6.42
C ILE A 132 6.24 21.77 7.10
N LYS A 133 5.31 21.91 8.05
CA LYS A 133 4.59 20.78 8.62
C LYS A 133 3.50 20.36 7.64
N VAL A 134 3.56 19.11 7.19
CA VAL A 134 2.60 18.56 6.23
C VAL A 134 1.28 18.28 6.93
N ASN A 135 0.31 19.19 6.77
CA ASN A 135 -1.05 19.10 7.29
C ASN A 135 -2.10 19.08 6.16
N SER A 136 -1.68 19.24 4.91
CA SER A 136 -2.53 19.26 3.73
C SER A 136 -1.89 18.65 2.50
N ALA A 137 -2.72 18.20 1.56
CA ALA A 137 -2.26 17.72 0.25
C ALA A 137 -1.60 18.84 -0.58
N THR A 138 -2.00 20.10 -0.39
CA THR A 138 -1.31 21.25 -1.00
C THR A 138 0.14 21.32 -0.52
N GLU A 139 0.38 21.19 0.79
CA GLU A 139 1.74 21.21 1.34
C GLU A 139 2.56 19.99 0.88
N MET A 140 1.95 18.81 0.75
CA MET A 140 2.61 17.66 0.13
C MET A 140 3.04 17.97 -1.31
N GLY A 141 2.17 18.63 -2.07
CA GLY A 141 2.44 18.99 -3.46
C GLY A 141 3.60 19.97 -3.65
N LYS A 142 3.92 20.79 -2.65
CA LYS A 142 5.12 21.67 -2.68
C LYS A 142 6.43 20.90 -2.82
N ALA A 143 6.46 19.61 -2.46
CA ALA A 143 7.61 18.75 -2.70
C ALA A 143 7.93 18.55 -4.19
N LEU A 144 7.05 18.98 -5.11
CA LEU A 144 7.25 18.94 -6.56
C LEU A 144 7.52 20.32 -7.18
N GLU A 145 7.61 21.38 -6.35
CA GLU A 145 7.84 22.77 -6.80
C GLU A 145 9.09 22.95 -7.66
N PRO A 146 10.24 22.28 -7.39
CA PRO A 146 11.43 22.43 -8.25
C PRO A 146 11.21 21.97 -9.70
N LEU A 147 10.25 21.07 -9.95
CA LEU A 147 9.96 20.55 -11.28
C LEU A 147 8.80 21.29 -11.96
N PHE A 148 7.78 21.69 -11.21
CA PHE A 148 6.54 22.23 -11.78
C PHE A 148 6.19 23.66 -11.34
N GLY A 149 7.02 24.29 -10.51
CA GLY A 149 6.76 25.62 -9.95
C GLY A 149 5.38 25.72 -9.31
N ASP A 150 4.66 26.77 -9.65
CA ASP A 150 3.33 27.08 -9.11
C ASP A 150 2.27 25.98 -9.38
N TYR A 151 2.49 25.14 -10.39
CA TYR A 151 1.57 24.05 -10.76
C TYR A 151 1.78 22.78 -9.94
N ALA A 152 2.82 22.70 -9.10
CA ALA A 152 3.20 21.51 -8.36
C ALA A 152 2.06 20.95 -7.49
N SER A 153 1.36 21.82 -6.77
CA SER A 153 0.23 21.42 -5.93
C SER A 153 -0.93 20.85 -6.77
N GLN A 154 -1.24 21.47 -7.91
CA GLN A 154 -2.35 21.06 -8.77
C GLN A 154 -2.08 19.68 -9.41
N LEU A 155 -0.86 19.47 -9.91
CA LEU A 155 -0.44 18.18 -10.43
C LEU A 155 -0.40 17.10 -9.35
N PHE A 156 0.07 17.43 -8.15
CA PHE A 156 0.02 16.53 -7.02
C PHE A 156 -1.42 16.13 -6.67
N TYR A 157 -2.37 17.06 -6.69
CA TYR A 157 -3.79 16.74 -6.46
C TYR A 157 -4.35 15.76 -7.49
N ILE A 158 -4.00 15.92 -8.77
CA ILE A 158 -4.45 15.00 -9.84
C ILE A 158 -3.85 13.61 -9.62
N GLY A 159 -2.55 13.52 -9.29
CA GLY A 159 -1.88 12.25 -8.98
C GLY A 159 -2.42 11.59 -7.73
N LEU A 160 -2.59 12.34 -6.64
CA LEU A 160 -3.16 11.89 -5.38
C LEU A 160 -4.58 11.39 -5.56
N PHE A 161 -5.39 12.08 -6.39
CA PHE A 161 -6.72 11.63 -6.77
C PHE A 161 -6.65 10.27 -7.46
N GLY A 162 -5.76 10.12 -8.44
CA GLY A 162 -5.51 8.87 -9.15
C GLY A 162 -5.16 7.70 -8.23
N ALA A 163 -4.19 7.92 -7.36
CA ALA A 163 -3.71 6.93 -6.40
C ALA A 163 -4.79 6.55 -5.37
N SER A 164 -5.48 7.54 -4.79
CA SER A 164 -6.50 7.33 -3.76
C SER A 164 -7.70 6.56 -4.31
N PHE A 165 -8.14 6.88 -5.52
CA PHE A 165 -9.27 6.21 -6.14
C PHE A 165 -8.95 4.75 -6.51
N SER A 166 -7.77 4.50 -7.10
CA SER A 166 -7.29 3.15 -7.38
C SER A 166 -7.20 2.30 -6.12
N SER A 167 -6.62 2.86 -5.04
CA SER A 167 -6.48 2.18 -3.76
C SER A 167 -7.82 1.88 -3.08
N LEU A 168 -8.78 2.80 -3.14
CA LEU A 168 -10.13 2.61 -2.60
C LEU A 168 -10.79 1.36 -3.20
N ILE A 169 -10.77 1.23 -4.53
CA ILE A 169 -11.41 0.08 -5.19
C ILE A 169 -10.62 -1.20 -4.91
N GLY A 170 -9.30 -1.18 -5.06
CA GLY A 170 -8.46 -2.36 -4.84
C GLY A 170 -8.63 -2.95 -3.43
N ASN A 171 -8.56 -2.09 -2.41
CA ASN A 171 -8.71 -2.51 -1.01
C ASN A 171 -10.14 -2.91 -0.66
N ALA A 172 -11.16 -2.25 -1.23
CA ALA A 172 -12.55 -2.65 -1.01
C ALA A 172 -12.86 -4.01 -1.63
N VAL A 173 -12.37 -4.25 -2.85
CA VAL A 173 -12.47 -5.54 -3.53
C VAL A 173 -11.79 -6.62 -2.71
N LEU A 174 -10.58 -6.36 -2.22
CA LEU A 174 -9.86 -7.28 -1.33
C LEU A 174 -10.69 -7.60 -0.09
N GLY A 175 -11.08 -6.59 0.69
CA GLY A 175 -11.79 -6.77 1.95
C GLY A 175 -13.14 -7.47 1.77
N GLY A 176 -13.93 -7.05 0.79
CA GLY A 176 -15.23 -7.65 0.51
C GLY A 176 -15.14 -9.08 -0.02
N SER A 177 -14.10 -9.41 -0.79
CA SER A 177 -13.88 -10.78 -1.26
C SER A 177 -13.47 -11.72 -0.13
N LEU A 178 -12.64 -11.25 0.81
CA LEU A 178 -12.28 -12.02 2.00
C LEU A 178 -13.47 -12.24 2.94
N LEU A 179 -14.32 -11.24 3.12
CA LEU A 179 -15.57 -11.40 3.87
C LEU A 179 -16.50 -12.40 3.17
N GLY A 180 -16.66 -12.29 1.85
CA GLY A 180 -17.44 -13.24 1.05
C GLY A 180 -17.00 -14.69 1.24
N ASP A 181 -15.69 -14.92 1.19
CA ASP A 181 -15.12 -16.25 1.38
C ASP A 181 -15.31 -16.76 2.82
N THR A 182 -15.11 -15.88 3.82
CA THR A 182 -15.33 -16.19 5.25
C THR A 182 -16.76 -16.65 5.53
N PHE A 183 -17.75 -16.04 4.88
CA PHE A 183 -19.17 -16.40 5.01
C PHE A 183 -19.63 -17.48 4.01
N GLY A 184 -18.72 -18.12 3.27
CA GLY A 184 -19.03 -19.24 2.37
C GLY A 184 -19.60 -18.86 1.00
N TYR A 185 -19.61 -17.58 0.64
CA TYR A 185 -20.03 -17.09 -0.68
C TYR A 185 -18.91 -17.13 -1.74
N GLY A 186 -17.70 -17.48 -1.31
CA GLY A 186 -16.49 -17.49 -2.13
C GLY A 186 -15.96 -16.09 -2.44
N ASN A 187 -14.99 -16.00 -3.34
CA ASN A 187 -14.33 -14.76 -3.74
C ASN A 187 -14.81 -14.17 -5.08
N ASN A 188 -15.83 -14.78 -5.70
CA ASN A 188 -16.22 -14.43 -7.06
C ASN A 188 -16.91 -13.04 -7.08
N LEU A 189 -16.29 -12.09 -7.77
CA LEU A 189 -16.79 -10.71 -7.90
C LEU A 189 -18.14 -10.60 -8.60
N ASN A 190 -18.60 -11.63 -9.31
CA ASN A 190 -19.94 -11.67 -9.90
C ASN A 190 -21.03 -12.07 -8.88
N ASN A 191 -20.66 -12.62 -7.73
CA ASN A 191 -21.62 -12.98 -6.69
C ASN A 191 -22.19 -11.70 -6.06
N LYS A 192 -23.52 -11.63 -5.98
CA LYS A 192 -24.26 -10.49 -5.39
C LYS A 192 -23.85 -10.24 -3.94
N MET A 193 -23.61 -11.30 -3.15
CA MET A 193 -23.21 -11.17 -1.75
C MET A 193 -21.78 -10.62 -1.60
N VAL A 194 -20.85 -11.04 -2.48
CA VAL A 194 -19.49 -10.48 -2.51
C VAL A 194 -19.53 -8.98 -2.86
N LYS A 195 -20.32 -8.59 -3.86
CA LYS A 195 -20.52 -7.17 -4.20
C LYS A 195 -21.14 -6.37 -3.05
N LEU A 196 -22.06 -6.97 -2.30
CA LEU A 196 -22.64 -6.37 -1.10
C LEU A 196 -21.57 -6.13 -0.04
N PHE A 197 -20.71 -7.11 0.26
CA PHE A 197 -19.61 -6.93 1.21
C PHE A 197 -18.62 -5.87 0.77
N ILE A 198 -18.23 -5.83 -0.51
CA ILE A 198 -17.39 -4.77 -1.07
C ILE A 198 -18.04 -3.40 -0.84
N SER A 199 -19.34 -3.28 -1.13
CA SER A 199 -20.08 -2.03 -0.93
C SER A 199 -20.16 -1.63 0.54
N ILE A 200 -20.35 -2.59 1.46
CA ILE A 200 -20.35 -2.35 2.92
C ILE A 200 -18.98 -1.81 3.36
N VAL A 201 -17.88 -2.42 2.91
CA VAL A 201 -16.52 -1.93 3.23
C VAL A 201 -16.33 -0.50 2.73
N MET A 202 -16.78 -0.19 1.50
CA MET A 202 -16.69 1.17 0.95
C MET A 202 -17.55 2.17 1.73
N ILE A 203 -18.79 1.82 2.07
CA ILE A 203 -19.70 2.69 2.81
C ILE A 203 -19.13 2.96 4.21
N PHE A 204 -18.68 1.92 4.91
CA PHE A 204 -18.09 2.04 6.23
C PHE A 204 -16.86 2.95 6.24
N GLY A 205 -15.93 2.74 5.29
CA GLY A 205 -14.76 3.61 5.12
C GLY A 205 -15.15 5.07 4.82
N SER A 206 -16.20 5.30 4.02
CA SER A 206 -16.70 6.64 3.76
C SER A 206 -17.33 7.30 4.98
N ILE A 207 -18.03 6.55 5.83
CA ILE A 207 -18.63 7.08 7.06
C ILE A 207 -17.52 7.54 8.01
N ILE A 208 -16.49 6.72 8.22
CA ILE A 208 -15.34 7.08 9.05
C ILE A 208 -14.65 8.33 8.50
N ALA A 209 -14.40 8.38 7.19
CA ALA A 209 -13.76 9.53 6.55
C ALA A 209 -14.59 10.83 6.71
N LEU A 210 -15.93 10.74 6.60
CA LEU A 210 -16.81 11.89 6.80
C LEU A 210 -16.89 12.33 8.26
N ALA A 211 -16.89 11.39 9.21
CA ALA A 211 -16.93 11.69 10.64
C ALA A 211 -15.69 12.46 11.11
N PHE A 212 -14.52 12.22 10.51
CA PHE A 212 -13.28 12.92 10.86
C PHE A 212 -13.20 14.36 10.33
N GLY A 213 -13.79 14.66 9.16
CA GLY A 213 -13.95 16.04 8.64
C GLY A 213 -12.69 16.89 8.39
N LYS A 214 -11.48 16.39 8.69
CA LYS A 214 -10.17 17.04 8.49
C LYS A 214 -9.17 16.08 7.82
N LEU A 215 -7.95 16.56 7.51
CA LEU A 215 -6.95 15.74 6.83
C LEU A 215 -6.70 14.45 7.62
N PRO A 216 -6.79 13.28 6.97
CA PRO A 216 -6.80 12.01 7.67
C PRO A 216 -5.37 11.56 8.01
N LEU A 217 -4.39 12.45 8.27
CA LEU A 217 -3.03 11.98 8.60
C LEU A 217 -3.04 11.16 9.89
N GLU A 218 -3.67 11.68 10.95
CA GLU A 218 -3.88 10.93 12.19
C GLU A 218 -4.70 9.66 11.95
N LEU A 219 -5.75 9.74 11.13
CA LEU A 219 -6.57 8.59 10.79
C LEU A 219 -5.80 7.52 9.99
N ILE A 220 -4.93 7.93 9.06
CA ILE A 220 -4.06 7.05 8.26
C ILE A 220 -3.05 6.39 9.20
N VAL A 221 -2.36 7.18 10.03
CA VAL A 221 -1.39 6.68 11.01
C VAL A 221 -2.05 5.72 11.99
N PHE A 222 -3.26 6.04 12.47
CA PHE A 222 -4.06 5.19 13.34
C PHE A 222 -4.49 3.89 12.64
N ALA A 223 -4.99 3.97 11.40
CA ALA A 223 -5.35 2.79 10.61
C ALA A 223 -4.14 1.88 10.36
N GLN A 224 -2.97 2.46 10.08
CA GLN A 224 -1.72 1.69 9.96
C GLN A 224 -1.28 1.10 11.30
N SER A 225 -1.51 1.81 12.40
CA SER A 225 -1.24 1.30 13.75
C SER A 225 -2.07 0.04 14.03
N ILE A 226 -3.37 0.06 13.75
CA ILE A 226 -4.22 -1.14 13.86
C ILE A 226 -3.73 -2.24 12.93
N THR A 227 -3.42 -1.90 11.67
CA THR A 227 -2.93 -2.87 10.68
C THR A 227 -1.65 -3.56 11.17
N THR A 228 -0.73 -2.82 11.80
CA THR A 228 0.51 -3.35 12.38
C THR A 228 0.24 -4.43 13.42
N LEU A 229 -0.87 -4.36 14.16
CA LEU A 229 -1.22 -5.36 15.17
C LEU A 229 -1.78 -6.65 14.54
N LEU A 230 -2.52 -6.55 13.43
CA LEU A 230 -3.13 -7.72 12.76
C LEU A 230 -2.15 -8.46 11.86
N VAL A 231 -1.28 -7.72 11.18
CA VAL A 231 -0.35 -8.24 10.17
C VAL A 231 0.58 -9.37 10.67
N PRO A 232 1.11 -9.38 11.91
CA PRO A 232 1.87 -10.51 12.45
C PRO A 232 1.14 -11.85 12.37
N PHE A 233 -0.18 -11.89 12.62
CA PHE A 233 -0.96 -13.12 12.59
C PHE A 233 -1.07 -13.69 11.17
N ILE A 234 -1.29 -12.80 10.19
CA ILE A 234 -1.33 -13.16 8.77
C ILE A 234 0.06 -13.65 8.32
N GLY A 235 1.12 -12.91 8.67
CA GLY A 235 2.49 -13.27 8.35
C GLY A 235 2.91 -14.60 8.94
N PHE A 236 2.58 -14.86 10.21
CA PHE A 236 2.85 -16.14 10.86
C PHE A 236 2.14 -17.29 10.16
N THR A 237 0.86 -17.11 9.82
CA THR A 237 0.07 -18.13 9.10
C THR A 237 0.66 -18.44 7.73
N LEU A 238 1.00 -17.40 6.94
CA LEU A 238 1.66 -17.57 5.65
C LEU A 238 3.02 -18.27 5.77
N TYR A 239 3.79 -17.93 6.81
CA TYR A 239 5.08 -18.56 7.08
C TYR A 239 4.92 -20.05 7.39
N LEU A 240 3.96 -20.43 8.23
CA LEU A 240 3.67 -21.84 8.53
C LEU A 240 3.26 -22.60 7.28
N ILE A 241 2.27 -22.09 6.54
CA ILE A 241 1.74 -22.72 5.32
C ILE A 241 2.84 -22.88 4.26
N GLY A 242 3.66 -21.85 4.03
CA GLY A 242 4.75 -21.90 3.04
C GLY A 242 5.89 -22.87 3.41
N ASN A 243 5.99 -23.25 4.68
CA ASN A 243 7.01 -24.16 5.20
C ASN A 243 6.51 -25.59 5.46
N ASP A 244 5.20 -25.80 5.39
CA ASP A 244 4.58 -27.11 5.59
C ASP A 244 4.84 -28.04 4.38
N LYS A 245 5.58 -29.12 4.61
CA LYS A 245 5.91 -30.12 3.58
C LYS A 245 4.69 -30.90 3.09
N THR A 246 3.67 -31.08 3.93
CA THR A 246 2.45 -31.81 3.58
C THR A 246 1.58 -31.00 2.62
N LEU A 247 1.48 -29.68 2.85
CA LEU A 247 0.70 -28.77 2.02
C LEU A 247 1.44 -28.38 0.74
N MET A 248 2.71 -27.97 0.85
CA MET A 248 3.46 -27.39 -0.27
C MET A 248 4.20 -28.41 -1.14
N LYS A 249 4.40 -29.65 -0.66
CA LYS A 249 5.10 -30.74 -1.38
C LYS A 249 6.46 -30.26 -1.93
N GLU A 250 6.64 -30.26 -3.25
CA GLU A 250 7.88 -29.83 -3.93
C GLU A 250 8.07 -28.30 -3.94
N ARG A 251 7.05 -27.51 -3.57
CA ARG A 251 7.07 -26.05 -3.58
C ARG A 251 7.31 -25.44 -2.20
N VAL A 252 7.80 -26.23 -1.24
CA VAL A 252 8.20 -25.73 0.09
C VAL A 252 9.27 -24.65 -0.07
N ASN A 253 9.18 -23.62 0.76
CA ASN A 253 10.15 -22.53 0.77
C ASN A 253 11.59 -23.04 0.86
N SER A 254 12.46 -22.42 0.06
CA SER A 254 13.90 -22.63 0.15
C SER A 254 14.45 -22.17 1.51
N THR A 255 15.63 -22.65 1.89
CA THR A 255 16.31 -22.22 3.14
C THR A 255 16.51 -20.70 3.18
N SER A 256 16.84 -20.08 2.05
CA SER A 256 16.98 -18.61 1.96
C SER A 256 15.64 -17.91 2.23
N THR A 257 14.55 -18.37 1.61
CA THR A 257 13.20 -17.83 1.84
C THR A 257 12.75 -17.99 3.30
N LYS A 258 13.12 -19.10 3.96
CA LYS A 258 12.84 -19.33 5.38
C LYS A 258 13.53 -18.32 6.29
N ILE A 259 14.80 -18.03 6.03
CA ILE A 259 15.59 -17.08 6.83
C ILE A 259 15.02 -15.67 6.64
N TRP A 260 14.86 -15.21 5.41
CA TRP A 260 14.32 -13.87 5.13
C TRP A 260 12.87 -13.72 5.60
N GLY A 261 12.05 -14.76 5.45
CA GLY A 261 10.68 -14.79 5.98
C GLY A 261 10.64 -14.71 7.51
N ALA A 262 11.53 -15.43 8.21
CA ALA A 262 11.63 -15.36 9.67
C ALA A 262 12.09 -13.99 10.15
N LEU A 263 13.12 -13.40 9.51
CA LEU A 263 13.59 -12.05 9.83
C LEU A 263 12.49 -11.00 9.63
N GLY A 264 11.76 -11.07 8.52
CA GLY A 264 10.62 -10.19 8.26
C GLY A 264 9.52 -10.35 9.31
N LEU A 265 9.21 -11.59 9.71
CA LEU A 265 8.22 -11.86 10.74
C LEU A 265 8.66 -11.31 12.12
N ILE A 266 9.92 -11.51 12.51
CA ILE A 266 10.49 -10.95 13.75
C ILE A 266 10.38 -9.43 13.75
N LEU A 267 10.73 -8.78 12.63
CA LEU A 267 10.63 -7.33 12.49
C LEU A 267 9.20 -6.82 12.68
N ILE A 268 8.23 -7.47 12.02
CA ILE A 268 6.82 -7.08 12.11
C ILE A 268 6.26 -7.32 13.52
N ILE A 269 6.62 -8.43 14.18
CA ILE A 269 6.25 -8.69 15.57
C ILE A 269 6.85 -7.61 16.48
N GLY A 270 8.13 -7.26 16.29
CA GLY A 270 8.80 -6.20 17.04
C GLY A 270 8.10 -4.85 16.89
N LEU A 271 7.70 -4.50 15.66
CA LEU A 271 6.93 -3.27 15.39
C LEU A 271 5.54 -3.31 16.03
N ALA A 272 4.84 -4.45 15.99
CA ALA A 272 3.54 -4.60 16.64
C ALA A 272 3.64 -4.43 18.17
N VAL A 273 4.64 -5.05 18.80
CA VAL A 273 4.90 -4.89 20.24
C VAL A 273 5.25 -3.44 20.55
N SER A 274 6.13 -2.82 19.78
CA SER A 274 6.49 -1.42 20.00
C SER A 274 5.33 -0.45 19.81
N ASN A 275 4.45 -0.72 18.85
CA ASN A 275 3.25 0.06 18.63
C ASN A 275 2.29 -0.05 19.81
N LEU A 276 2.10 -1.28 20.32
CA LEU A 276 1.25 -1.54 21.47
C LEU A 276 1.78 -0.83 22.73
N ILE A 277 3.10 -0.82 22.96
CA ILE A 277 3.71 -0.04 24.05
C ILE A 277 3.47 1.46 23.87
N THR A 278 3.61 1.97 22.64
CA THR A 278 3.40 3.40 22.33
C THR A 278 1.94 3.82 22.50
N LEU A 279 0.98 2.95 22.19
CA LEU A 279 -0.46 3.21 22.34
C LEU A 279 -0.94 3.18 23.80
N ILE A 280 -0.24 2.46 24.67
CA ILE A 280 -0.60 2.31 26.10
C ILE A 280 -0.01 3.43 26.97
N LYS A 281 1.08 4.06 26.53
CA LYS A 281 1.71 5.20 27.20
C LYS A 281 1.03 6.51 26.83
#